data_AF-A0A1Y1M1E8-F1
#
_entry.id   AF-A0A1Y1M1E8-F1
#
_cell.length_a   1.000
_cell.length_b   1.000
_cell.length_c   1.000
_cell.angle_alpha   90.00
_cell.angle_beta   90.00
_cell.angle_gamma   90.00
#
_symmetry.space_group_name_H-M   'P 1'
#
loop_
_entity.id
_entity.type
_entity.pdbx_description
1 polymer ?
#
loop_
_entity_poly.entity_id
_entity_poly.type
_entity_poly.pdbx_seq_one_letter_code
_entity_poly.pdbx_strand_id
1 'polypeptide(L)'
;KDVTANKRKMLELEANLLYKLTTTQGSLVDDESVLEVLNVTQNTAADVREKLNVAKETETKINAAREEFRAVARRGSVLYFLTTSMAMVNCMYQTSLEQFLERFDISMHRSEKTPITSRRINFIIEYMTYEIYKYKSRGLY
;
A
#
# COMPACT_ATOMS: atom_id res chain seq x y z
N LYS A 1 4.09 -9.91 -0.03
CA LYS A 1 4.17 -11.10 0.84
C LYS A 1 5.62 -11.35 1.28
N ASP A 2 6.60 -11.01 0.46
CA ASP A 2 8.03 -11.25 0.72
C ASP A 2 8.64 -10.39 1.85
N VAL A 3 8.22 -9.15 2.05
CA VAL A 3 8.80 -8.28 3.10
C VAL A 3 8.53 -8.82 4.51
N THR A 4 7.30 -9.28 4.77
CA THR A 4 6.93 -9.88 6.06
C THR A 4 7.65 -11.22 6.28
N ALA A 5 7.79 -12.03 5.22
CA ALA A 5 8.54 -13.28 5.26
C ALA A 5 10.04 -13.02 5.52
N ASN A 6 10.64 -12.02 4.89
CA ASN A 6 12.04 -11.63 5.09
C ASN A 6 12.28 -11.09 6.51
N LYS A 7 11.36 -10.28 7.06
CA LYS A 7 11.42 -9.84 8.47
C LYS A 7 11.37 -11.03 9.43
N ARG A 8 10.49 -12.00 9.18
CA ARG A 8 10.41 -13.23 9.98
C ARG A 8 11.69 -14.07 9.88
N LYS A 9 12.21 -14.25 8.66
CA LYS A 9 13.46 -14.99 8.41
C LYS A 9 14.65 -14.33 9.11
N MET A 10 14.71 -13.01 9.18
CA MET A 10 15.75 -12.29 9.92
C MET A 10 15.69 -12.60 11.42
N LEU A 11 14.50 -12.59 12.03
CA LEU A 11 14.30 -12.97 13.44
C LEU A 11 14.67 -14.43 13.71
N GLU A 12 14.31 -15.33 12.79
CA GLU A 12 14.67 -16.75 12.89
C GLU A 12 16.20 -16.97 12.77
N LEU A 13 16.89 -16.21 11.92
CA LEU A 13 18.35 -16.26 11.81
C LEU A 13 19.03 -15.72 13.09
N GLU A 14 18.54 -14.61 13.65
CA GLU A 14 19.03 -14.05 14.92
C GLU A 14 18.80 -15.01 16.09
N ALA A 15 17.63 -15.64 16.17
CA ALA A 15 17.32 -16.63 17.21
C ALA A 15 18.18 -17.90 17.08
N ASN A 16 18.39 -18.40 15.86
CA ASN A 16 19.26 -19.55 15.62
C ASN A 16 20.73 -19.25 15.96
N LEU A 17 21.20 -18.05 15.62
CA LEU A 17 22.55 -17.59 15.98
C LEU A 17 22.73 -17.54 17.51
N LEU A 18 21.78 -16.93 18.21
CA LEU A 18 21.79 -16.83 19.67
C LEU A 18 21.78 -18.23 20.31
N TYR A 19 20.91 -19.12 19.85
CA TYR A 19 20.83 -20.49 20.33
C TYR A 19 22.16 -21.24 20.17
N LYS A 20 22.77 -21.14 18.98
CA LYS A 20 24.08 -21.77 18.68
C LYS A 20 25.19 -21.27 19.61
N LEU A 21 25.26 -19.96 19.85
CA LEU A 21 26.26 -19.34 20.74
C LEU A 21 26.07 -19.72 22.22
N THR A 22 24.84 -19.96 22.67
CA THR A 22 24.54 -20.34 24.07
C THR A 22 24.70 -21.83 24.35
N THR A 23 24.58 -22.68 23.33
CA THR A 23 24.64 -24.15 23.45
C THR A 23 26.07 -24.68 23.35
N THR A 24 27.00 -23.91 22.78
CA THR A 24 28.42 -24.28 22.74
C THR A 24 29.05 -24.14 24.12
N GLN A 25 29.26 -25.26 24.81
CA GLN A 25 30.09 -25.33 26.02
C GLN A 25 31.51 -25.76 25.61
N GLY A 26 32.43 -24.79 25.45
CA GLY A 26 33.82 -25.03 25.04
C GLY A 26 34.42 -23.85 24.28
N SER A 27 35.66 -24.00 23.80
CA SER A 27 36.31 -23.00 22.94
C SER A 27 35.60 -22.97 21.57
N LEU A 28 34.95 -21.86 21.25
CA LEU A 28 34.28 -21.60 19.97
C LEU A 28 35.16 -21.79 18.73
N VAL A 29 36.48 -21.80 18.92
CA VAL A 29 37.48 -21.91 17.86
C VAL A 29 37.76 -23.37 17.48
N ASP A 30 37.48 -24.33 18.38
CA ASP A 30 37.77 -25.76 18.16
C ASP A 30 36.66 -26.48 17.39
N ASP A 31 35.48 -25.88 17.28
CA ASP A 31 34.31 -26.45 16.60
C ASP A 31 34.17 -25.86 15.18
N GLU A 32 34.88 -26.48 14.22
CA GLU A 32 34.89 -26.09 12.80
C GLU A 32 33.46 -26.01 12.20
N SER A 33 32.55 -26.85 12.72
CA SER A 33 31.12 -26.88 12.34
C SER A 33 30.34 -25.62 12.76
N VAL A 34 30.72 -24.97 13.85
CA VAL A 34 30.07 -23.74 14.35
C VAL A 34 30.50 -22.55 13.51
N LEU A 35 31.75 -22.53 13.08
CA LEU A 35 32.35 -21.50 12.23
C LEU A 35 31.72 -21.47 10.83
N GLU A 36 31.47 -22.64 10.23
CA GLU A 36 30.77 -22.75 8.95
C GLU A 36 29.31 -22.24 9.04
N VAL A 37 28.58 -22.65 10.09
CA VAL A 37 27.19 -22.21 10.30
C VAL A 37 27.10 -20.72 10.60
N LEU A 38 28.06 -20.15 11.33
CA LEU A 38 28.19 -18.71 11.57
C LEU A 38 28.34 -17.96 10.24
N ASN A 39 29.24 -18.42 9.37
CA ASN A 39 29.47 -17.79 8.07
C ASN A 39 28.23 -17.87 7.16
N VAL A 40 27.56 -19.03 7.10
CA VAL A 40 26.30 -19.18 6.34
C VAL A 40 25.19 -18.29 6.89
N THR A 41 25.06 -18.20 8.22
CA THR A 41 24.05 -17.35 8.88
C THR A 41 24.33 -15.87 8.64
N GLN A 42 25.59 -15.46 8.73
CA GLN A 42 26.04 -14.10 8.46
C GLN A 42 25.75 -13.70 7.01
N ASN A 43 26.11 -14.54 6.04
CA ASN A 43 25.87 -14.29 4.63
C ASN A 43 24.35 -14.22 4.33
N THR A 44 23.57 -15.17 4.86
CA THR A 44 22.11 -15.16 4.67
C THR A 44 21.45 -13.93 5.32
N ALA A 45 21.94 -13.50 6.49
CA ALA A 45 21.46 -12.29 7.16
C ALA A 45 21.81 -11.03 6.37
N ALA A 46 23.00 -10.96 5.77
CA ALA A 46 23.40 -9.87 4.88
C ALA A 46 22.48 -9.76 3.66
N ASP A 47 22.20 -10.89 2.99
CA ASP A 47 21.30 -10.95 1.83
C ASP A 47 19.87 -10.51 2.18
N VAL A 48 19.35 -10.98 3.33
CA VAL A 48 18.00 -10.61 3.80
C VAL A 48 17.95 -9.12 4.15
N ARG A 49 19.01 -8.58 4.76
CA ARG A 49 19.12 -7.17 5.11
C ARG A 49 19.14 -6.27 3.88
N GLU A 50 19.88 -6.65 2.85
CA GLU A 50 19.88 -5.92 1.58
C GLU A 50 18.48 -5.91 0.95
N LYS A 51 17.81 -7.07 0.88
CA LYS A 51 16.44 -7.16 0.38
C LYS A 51 15.44 -6.30 1.17
N LEU A 52 15.60 -6.22 2.49
CA LEU A 52 14.78 -5.37 3.34
C LEU A 52 15.05 -3.88 3.12
N ASN A 53 16.31 -3.50 2.85
CA ASN A 53 16.65 -2.12 2.52
C ASN A 53 16.01 -1.69 1.18
N VAL A 54 16.15 -2.51 0.14
CA VAL A 54 15.51 -2.25 -1.17
C VAL A 54 13.99 -2.15 -1.03
N ALA A 55 13.38 -3.04 -0.22
CA ALA A 55 11.95 -2.99 0.06
C ALA A 55 11.54 -1.69 0.76
N LYS A 56 12.33 -1.21 1.73
CA LYS A 56 12.07 0.04 2.45
C LYS A 56 12.16 1.27 1.54
N GLU A 57 13.14 1.32 0.64
CA GLU A 57 13.23 2.40 -0.34
C GLU A 57 12.04 2.38 -1.30
N THR A 58 11.65 1.20 -1.75
CA THR A 58 10.49 1.01 -2.63
C THR A 58 9.19 1.41 -1.92
N GLU A 59 9.03 1.02 -0.66
CA GLU A 59 7.90 1.42 0.19
C GLU A 59 7.81 2.94 0.33
N THR A 60 8.95 3.60 0.53
CA THR A 60 9.01 5.07 0.62
C THR A 60 8.54 5.73 -0.66
N LYS A 61 9.01 5.25 -1.82
CA LYS A 61 8.59 5.75 -3.14
C LYS A 61 7.10 5.51 -3.39
N ILE A 62 6.59 4.33 -3.07
CA ILE A 62 5.17 4.00 -3.19
C ILE A 62 4.35 4.90 -2.28
N ASN A 63 4.78 5.10 -1.03
CA ASN A 63 4.04 5.92 -0.09
C ASN A 63 3.99 7.38 -0.55
N ALA A 64 5.11 7.94 -1.03
CA ALA A 64 5.14 9.27 -1.63
C ALA A 64 4.13 9.40 -2.79
N ALA A 65 4.11 8.45 -3.73
CA ALA A 65 3.14 8.45 -4.82
C ALA A 65 1.69 8.34 -4.32
N ARG A 66 1.43 7.54 -3.27
CA ARG A 66 0.10 7.41 -2.66
C ARG A 66 -0.36 8.70 -1.98
N GLU A 67 0.56 9.42 -1.34
CA GLU A 67 0.27 10.71 -0.71
C GLU A 67 -0.18 11.75 -1.72
N GLU A 68 0.44 11.80 -2.91
CA GLU A 68 0.05 12.73 -3.97
C GLU A 68 -1.42 12.56 -4.37
N PHE A 69 -1.89 11.32 -4.52
CA PHE A 69 -3.29 11.04 -4.90
C PHE A 69 -4.29 11.06 -3.74
N ARG A 70 -3.85 11.32 -2.50
CA ARG A 70 -4.74 11.38 -1.33
C ARG A 70 -5.85 12.42 -1.47
N ALA A 71 -5.58 13.53 -2.16
CA ALA A 71 -6.58 14.56 -2.44
C ALA A 71 -7.76 14.01 -3.26
N VAL A 72 -7.51 13.14 -4.24
CA VAL A 72 -8.54 12.48 -5.05
C VAL A 72 -9.40 11.57 -4.17
N ALA A 73 -8.76 10.75 -3.33
CA ALA A 73 -9.47 9.85 -2.42
C ALA A 73 -10.35 10.62 -1.42
N ARG A 74 -9.85 11.73 -0.88
CA ARG A 74 -10.61 12.62 0.00
C ARG A 74 -11.84 13.18 -0.71
N ARG A 75 -11.69 13.65 -1.95
CA ARG A 75 -12.82 14.14 -2.74
C ARG A 75 -13.84 13.04 -3.04
N GLY A 76 -13.38 11.85 -3.44
CA GLY A 76 -14.23 10.69 -3.69
C GLY A 76 -15.05 10.30 -2.45
N SER A 77 -14.43 10.28 -1.27
CA SER A 77 -15.12 10.01 0.00
C SER A 77 -16.22 11.03 0.29
N VAL A 78 -15.93 12.33 0.12
CA VAL A 78 -16.94 13.39 0.30
C VAL A 78 -18.12 13.20 -0.67
N LEU A 79 -17.85 12.92 -1.95
CA LEU A 79 -18.88 12.72 -2.96
C LEU A 79 -19.73 11.47 -2.69
N TYR A 80 -19.11 10.38 -2.22
CA TYR A 80 -19.83 9.16 -1.86
C TYR A 80 -20.79 9.42 -0.70
N PHE A 81 -20.30 9.99 0.40
CA PHE A 81 -21.14 10.26 1.57
C PHE A 81 -22.28 11.23 1.26
N LEU A 82 -22.01 12.26 0.45
CA LEU A 82 -23.04 13.17 -0.05
C LEU A 82 -24.08 12.44 -0.91
N THR A 83 -23.65 11.52 -1.75
CA THR A 83 -24.54 10.74 -2.62
C THR A 83 -25.42 9.80 -1.79
N THR A 84 -24.85 9.13 -0.79
CA THR A 84 -25.60 8.23 0.09
C THR A 84 -26.55 8.97 1.02
N SER A 85 -26.22 10.19 1.44
CA SER A 85 -27.10 10.99 2.31
C SER A 85 -28.38 11.46 1.61
N MET A 86 -28.42 11.45 0.27
CA MET A 86 -29.64 11.75 -0.50
C MET A 86 -30.77 10.76 -0.23
N ALA A 87 -30.46 9.54 0.23
CA ALA A 87 -31.46 8.57 0.66
C ALA A 87 -32.32 9.07 1.83
N MET A 88 -31.82 10.03 2.63
CA MET A 88 -32.58 10.66 3.71
C MET A 88 -33.62 11.67 3.18
N VAL A 89 -33.42 12.20 1.97
CA VAL A 89 -34.39 13.10 1.32
C VAL A 89 -35.51 12.29 0.68
N ASN A 90 -35.16 11.23 -0.06
CA ASN A 90 -36.11 10.29 -0.64
C ASN A 90 -35.49 8.90 -0.70
N CYS A 91 -36.22 7.88 -0.27
CA CYS A 91 -35.76 6.49 -0.26
C CYS A 91 -35.38 5.97 -1.65
N MET A 92 -35.93 6.55 -2.72
CA MET A 92 -35.58 6.21 -4.11
C MET A 92 -34.19 6.70 -4.53
N TYR A 93 -33.56 7.61 -3.79
CA TYR A 93 -32.21 8.13 -4.10
C TYR A 93 -31.07 7.29 -3.51
N GLN A 94 -31.37 6.05 -3.10
CA GLN A 94 -30.34 5.10 -2.67
C GLN A 94 -29.33 4.79 -3.77
N THR A 95 -28.08 4.62 -3.37
CA THR A 95 -26.96 4.32 -4.26
C THR A 95 -26.06 3.31 -3.58
N SER A 96 -25.71 2.24 -4.29
CA SER A 96 -24.75 1.28 -3.75
C SER A 96 -23.32 1.80 -3.86
N LEU A 97 -22.43 1.30 -3.01
CA LEU A 97 -21.00 1.60 -3.11
C LEU A 97 -20.42 1.14 -4.45
N GLU A 98 -20.85 -0.02 -4.94
CA GLU A 98 -20.39 -0.58 -6.22
C GLU A 98 -20.70 0.35 -7.40
N GLN A 99 -21.92 0.89 -7.47
CA GLN A 99 -22.30 1.87 -8.50
C GLN A 99 -21.46 3.14 -8.41
N PHE A 100 -21.14 3.60 -7.20
CA PHE A 100 -20.27 4.76 -7.02
C PHE A 100 -18.85 4.46 -7.48
N LEU A 101 -18.30 3.30 -7.13
CA LEU A 101 -16.94 2.88 -7.52
C LEU A 101 -16.82 2.74 -9.04
N GLU A 102 -17.84 2.21 -9.72
CA GLU A 102 -17.86 2.18 -11.19
C GLU A 102 -17.72 3.58 -11.78
N ARG A 103 -18.46 4.56 -11.25
CA ARG A 103 -18.37 5.97 -11.71
C ARG A 103 -17.04 6.61 -11.34
N PHE A 104 -16.49 6.27 -10.18
CA PHE A 104 -15.17 6.72 -9.76
C PHE A 104 -14.09 6.23 -10.73
N ASP A 105 -14.10 4.95 -11.09
CA ASP A 105 -13.16 4.36 -12.04
C ASP A 105 -13.32 4.95 -13.44
N ILE A 106 -14.55 5.11 -13.93
CA ILE A 106 -14.82 5.79 -15.19
C ILE A 106 -14.23 7.21 -15.18
N SER A 107 -14.39 7.94 -14.07
CA SER A 107 -13.84 9.29 -13.91
C SER A 107 -12.32 9.33 -13.96
N MET A 108 -11.66 8.35 -13.34
CA MET A 108 -10.21 8.19 -13.41
C MET A 108 -9.73 7.92 -14.84
N HIS A 109 -10.45 7.10 -15.60
CA HIS A 109 -10.07 6.74 -16.97
C HIS A 109 -10.33 7.85 -18.00
N ARG A 110 -11.43 8.59 -17.85
CA ARG A 110 -11.87 9.59 -18.84
C ARG A 110 -11.35 11.01 -18.59
N SER A 111 -10.91 11.31 -17.37
CA SER A 111 -10.28 12.59 -17.05
C SER A 111 -9.00 12.81 -17.87
N GLU A 112 -8.69 14.08 -18.14
CA GLU A 112 -7.56 14.46 -18.97
C GLU A 112 -6.23 13.92 -18.42
N LYS A 113 -5.42 13.32 -19.31
CA LYS A 113 -4.12 12.76 -18.97
C LYS A 113 -3.04 13.83 -19.17
N THR A 114 -2.19 14.00 -18.16
CA THR A 114 -1.08 14.95 -18.21
C THR A 114 0.12 14.36 -17.46
N PRO A 115 1.36 14.62 -17.92
CA PRO A 115 2.56 14.14 -17.25
C PRO A 115 2.83 14.84 -15.90
N ILE A 116 2.16 15.97 -15.63
CA ILE A 116 2.32 16.72 -14.38
C ILE A 116 1.31 16.20 -13.35
N THR A 117 1.77 15.48 -12.32
CA THR A 117 0.91 14.84 -11.31
C THR A 117 -0.09 15.81 -10.66
N SER A 118 0.36 17.00 -10.25
CA SER A 118 -0.52 17.99 -9.62
C SER A 118 -1.66 18.44 -10.54
N ARG A 119 -1.39 18.63 -11.84
CA ARG A 119 -2.44 18.96 -12.83
C ARG A 119 -3.36 17.77 -13.06
N ARG A 120 -2.81 16.56 -13.13
CA ARG A 120 -3.58 15.32 -13.29
C ARG A 120 -4.59 15.16 -12.16
N ILE A 121 -4.17 15.38 -10.92
CA ILE A 121 -5.02 15.32 -9.73
C ILE A 121 -6.21 16.29 -9.83
N ASN A 122 -5.96 17.54 -10.25
CA ASN A 122 -7.02 18.54 -10.42
C ASN A 122 -8.01 18.12 -11.52
N PHE A 123 -7.53 17.66 -12.67
CA PHE A 123 -8.40 17.18 -13.75
C PHE A 123 -9.26 15.99 -13.33
N ILE A 124 -8.71 15.05 -12.54
CA ILE A 124 -9.50 13.95 -11.97
C ILE A 124 -10.60 14.49 -11.06
N ILE A 125 -10.26 15.39 -10.14
CA ILE A 125 -11.20 15.95 -9.16
C ILE A 125 -12.35 16.70 -9.84
N GLU A 126 -12.03 17.53 -10.83
CA GLU A 126 -13.02 18.29 -11.60
C GLU A 126 -13.93 17.37 -12.40
N TYR A 127 -13.35 16.46 -13.19
CA TYR A 127 -14.11 15.52 -14.01
C TYR A 127 -15.00 14.61 -13.16
N MET A 128 -14.46 14.05 -12.08
CA MET A 128 -15.20 13.18 -11.16
C MET A 128 -16.38 13.92 -10.51
N THR A 129 -16.18 15.16 -10.10
CA THR A 129 -17.25 15.98 -9.52
C THR A 129 -18.37 16.19 -10.55
N TYR A 130 -18.02 16.52 -11.79
CA TYR A 130 -18.98 16.73 -12.86
C TYR A 130 -19.72 15.44 -13.26
N GLU A 131 -19.02 14.32 -13.41
CA GLU A 131 -19.61 13.04 -13.82
C GLU A 131 -20.60 12.53 -12.76
N ILE A 132 -20.25 12.61 -11.47
CA ILE A 132 -21.14 12.20 -10.38
C ILE A 132 -22.35 13.13 -10.28
N TYR A 133 -22.14 14.45 -10.38
CA TYR A 133 -23.24 15.41 -10.40
C TYR A 133 -24.21 15.10 -11.55
N LYS A 134 -23.70 14.99 -12.78
CA LYS A 134 -24.49 14.66 -13.97
C LYS A 134 -25.23 13.34 -13.81
N TYR A 135 -24.57 12.30 -13.30
CA TYR A 135 -25.18 10.99 -13.07
C TYR A 135 -26.33 11.07 -12.07
N LYS A 136 -26.14 11.80 -10.96
CA LYS A 136 -27.17 11.97 -9.92
C LYS A 136 -28.32 12.83 -10.39
N SER A 137 -28.07 13.96 -11.05
CA SER A 137 -29.11 14.86 -11.55
C SER A 137 -30.07 14.20 -12.54
N ARG A 138 -29.67 13.12 -13.23
CA ARG A 138 -30.57 12.37 -14.12
C ARG A 138 -31.65 11.58 -13.37
N GLY A 139 -31.43 11.26 -12.10
CA GLY A 139 -32.36 10.48 -11.27
C GLY A 139 -33.12 11.31 -10.24
N LEU A 140 -32.86 12.61 -10.16
CA LEU A 140 -33.57 13.53 -9.26
C LEU A 140 -34.85 14.02 -9.95
N TYR A 141 -35.96 14.01 -9.20
CA TYR A 141 -37.27 14.55 -9.55
C TYR A 141 -37.66 15.65 -8.58
#